data_AF-A0A941STM4-F1
#
_entry.id   AF-A0A941STM4-F1
#
_cell.length_a   1.000
_cell.length_b   1.000
_cell.length_c   1.000
_cell.angle_alpha   90.00
_cell.angle_beta   90.00
_cell.angle_gamma   90.00
#
_symmetry.space_group_name_H-M   'P 1'
#
loop_
_entity.id
_entity.type
_entity.pdbx_description
1 polymer ?
#
loop_
_entity_poly.entity_id
_entity_poly.type
_entity_poly.pdbx_seq_one_letter_code
_entity_poly.pdbx_strand_id
1 'polypeptide(L)'
;MNHDAEARAWHAREVMRARAEKAIPHVAARTRPVQGVTDVLVYAGDRRGLFASLAAAITTSGADIASARVHTTRDGAAFDVFSVQTTDHKPFGAGNAPALGALIARLNRAALEDLAPPAPAPLSRRALAFSIEPWVRIDNELTPQASVVEASGRDRPGLLASLSRVFADADVSIASAHIDTYGERASDVFYVSEEGGGQIASPQRIAGLRAKLETVLRAADAGAAKQTTERASTAR
;
A
#
# COMPACT_ATOMS: atom_id res chain seq x y z
N MET A 1 -15.78 18.75 -12.65
CA MET A 1 -16.71 17.74 -12.12
C MET A 1 -16.35 17.45 -10.67
N ASN A 2 -17.35 17.38 -9.79
CA ASN A 2 -17.27 17.48 -8.33
C ASN A 2 -16.89 16.14 -7.63
N HIS A 3 -15.94 15.39 -8.21
CA HIS A 3 -15.63 14.00 -7.80
C HIS A 3 -15.17 13.90 -6.33
N ASP A 4 -14.54 14.95 -5.80
CA ASP A 4 -14.15 15.02 -4.40
C ASP A 4 -15.34 15.17 -3.45
N ALA A 5 -16.44 15.82 -3.85
CA ALA A 5 -17.61 15.93 -2.98
C ALA A 5 -18.38 14.62 -2.88
N GLU A 6 -18.56 13.90 -3.99
CA GLU A 6 -19.25 12.60 -3.99
C GLU A 6 -18.46 11.54 -3.21
N ALA A 7 -17.13 11.54 -3.34
CA ALA A 7 -16.28 10.68 -2.52
C ALA A 7 -16.43 11.01 -1.03
N ARG A 8 -16.31 12.29 -0.65
CA ARG A 8 -16.49 12.73 0.74
C ARG A 8 -17.87 12.41 1.31
N ALA A 9 -18.93 12.58 0.51
CA ALA A 9 -20.30 12.26 0.94
C ALA A 9 -20.49 10.75 1.16
N TRP A 10 -19.92 9.90 0.30
CA TRP A 10 -19.93 8.45 0.50
C TRP A 10 -19.15 8.06 1.76
N HIS A 11 -17.94 8.58 1.91
CA HIS A 11 -17.10 8.35 3.09
C HIS A 11 -17.81 8.72 4.40
N ALA A 12 -18.38 9.93 4.47
CA ALA A 12 -19.10 10.40 5.64
C ALA A 12 -20.28 9.49 5.96
N ARG A 13 -21.05 9.05 4.95
CA ARG A 13 -22.17 8.14 5.15
C ARG A 13 -21.74 6.80 5.73
N GLU A 14 -20.69 6.18 5.19
CA GLU A 14 -20.20 4.88 5.68
C GLU A 14 -19.68 4.97 7.12
N VAL A 15 -18.93 6.03 7.45
CA VAL A 15 -18.42 6.24 8.82
C VAL A 15 -19.57 6.51 9.80
N MET A 16 -20.54 7.35 9.44
CA MET A 16 -21.69 7.63 10.29
C MET A 16 -22.52 6.37 10.54
N ARG A 17 -22.69 5.53 9.52
CA ARG A 17 -23.36 4.24 9.65
C ARG A 17 -22.60 3.31 10.59
N ALA A 18 -21.29 3.14 10.39
CA ALA A 18 -20.45 2.30 11.25
C ALA A 18 -20.51 2.73 12.73
N ARG A 19 -20.49 4.05 12.98
CA ARG A 19 -20.64 4.62 14.33
C ARG A 19 -22.02 4.35 14.94
N ALA A 20 -23.09 4.54 14.18
CA ALA A 20 -24.46 4.31 14.64
C ALA A 20 -24.71 2.83 14.97
N GLU A 21 -24.18 1.92 14.15
CA GLU A 21 -24.33 0.47 14.29
C GLU A 21 -23.30 -0.16 15.26
N LYS A 22 -22.35 0.63 15.76
CA LYS A 22 -21.18 0.15 16.56
C LYS A 22 -20.41 -0.98 15.86
N ALA A 23 -20.37 -0.94 14.53
CA ALA A 23 -19.71 -1.95 13.69
C ALA A 23 -18.29 -1.49 13.35
N ILE A 24 -17.35 -1.62 14.29
CA ILE A 24 -15.93 -1.29 14.08
C ILE A 24 -15.11 -2.57 14.31
N PRO A 25 -14.27 -3.01 13.36
CA PRO A 25 -13.95 -2.36 12.10
C PRO A 25 -15.12 -2.40 11.09
N HIS A 26 -15.16 -1.40 10.21
CA HIS A 26 -16.08 -1.30 9.08
C HIS A 26 -15.30 -1.23 7.78
N VAL A 27 -15.64 -2.09 6.82
CA VAL A 27 -15.08 -2.04 5.48
C VAL A 27 -16.21 -1.92 4.47
N ALA A 28 -16.16 -0.87 3.66
CA ALA A 28 -17.13 -0.63 2.60
C ALA A 28 -16.41 -0.51 1.26
N ALA A 29 -17.07 -0.94 0.18
CA ALA A 29 -16.52 -0.86 -1.16
C ALA A 29 -17.50 -0.22 -2.14
N ARG A 30 -16.97 0.53 -3.10
CA ARG A 30 -17.74 1.15 -4.19
C ARG A 30 -16.97 1.06 -5.50
N THR A 31 -17.50 0.32 -6.46
CA THR A 31 -16.93 0.22 -7.79
C THR A 31 -17.09 1.53 -8.57
N ARG A 32 -16.01 1.98 -9.22
CA ARG A 32 -15.93 3.18 -10.05
C ARG A 32 -15.46 2.81 -11.47
N PRO A 33 -16.37 2.34 -12.35
CA PRO A 33 -16.00 1.80 -13.66
C PRO A 33 -15.26 2.79 -14.56
N VAL A 34 -15.66 4.07 -14.53
CA VAL A 34 -15.03 5.13 -15.35
C VAL A 34 -13.57 5.36 -14.96
N GLN A 35 -13.25 5.21 -13.67
CA GLN A 35 -11.88 5.36 -13.15
C GLN A 35 -11.11 4.04 -13.13
N GLY A 36 -11.70 2.92 -13.56
CA GLY A 36 -11.02 1.62 -13.60
C GLY A 36 -10.73 1.00 -12.22
N VAL A 37 -11.30 1.52 -11.13
CA VAL A 37 -10.99 1.11 -9.76
C VAL A 37 -12.23 0.78 -8.93
N THR A 38 -12.06 0.01 -7.87
CA THR A 38 -13.01 -0.11 -6.76
C THR A 38 -12.43 0.63 -5.57
N ASP A 39 -13.12 1.65 -5.06
CA ASP A 39 -12.73 2.30 -3.82
C ASP A 39 -13.07 1.37 -2.65
N VAL A 40 -12.16 1.21 -1.70
CA VAL A 40 -12.38 0.47 -0.46
C VAL A 40 -12.04 1.38 0.71
N LEU A 41 -13.05 1.65 1.53
CA LEU A 41 -12.95 2.40 2.77
C LEU A 41 -12.79 1.42 3.93
N VAL A 42 -11.79 1.65 4.78
CA VAL A 42 -11.56 0.94 6.03
C VAL A 42 -11.67 1.96 7.17
N TYR A 43 -12.61 1.74 8.08
CA TYR A 43 -12.77 2.51 9.29
C TYR A 43 -12.57 1.61 10.50
N ALA A 44 -11.49 1.83 11.25
CA ALA A 44 -11.05 0.94 12.33
C ALA A 44 -10.36 1.74 13.45
N GLY A 45 -10.08 1.12 14.59
CA GLY A 45 -9.13 1.70 15.54
C GLY A 45 -7.73 1.74 14.92
N ASP A 46 -7.06 2.89 14.99
CA ASP A 46 -5.70 3.01 14.46
C ASP A 46 -4.70 2.26 15.34
N ARG A 47 -3.70 1.68 14.70
CA ARG A 47 -2.65 0.91 15.35
C ARG A 47 -1.41 0.85 14.48
N ARG A 48 -0.25 0.68 15.12
CA ARG A 48 1.02 0.43 14.42
C ARG A 48 0.86 -0.74 13.44
N GLY A 49 1.30 -0.52 12.20
CA GLY A 49 1.25 -1.53 11.14
C GLY A 49 -0.11 -1.79 10.50
N LEU A 50 -1.17 -1.03 10.85
CA LEU A 50 -2.49 -1.17 10.23
C LEU A 50 -2.42 -1.07 8.71
N PHE A 51 -1.85 0.02 8.19
CA PHE A 51 -1.72 0.23 6.75
C PHE A 51 -0.97 -0.92 6.05
N ALA A 52 0.13 -1.39 6.64
CA ALA A 52 0.90 -2.51 6.11
C ALA A 52 0.07 -3.80 6.06
N SER A 53 -0.72 -4.06 7.10
CA SER A 53 -1.62 -5.22 7.17
C SER A 53 -2.73 -5.15 6.12
N LEU A 54 -3.33 -3.96 5.93
CA LEU A 54 -4.36 -3.73 4.92
C LEU A 54 -3.77 -3.90 3.50
N ALA A 55 -2.60 -3.33 3.23
CA ALA A 55 -1.91 -3.51 1.94
C ALA A 55 -1.60 -4.99 1.67
N ALA A 56 -1.11 -5.73 2.67
CA ALA A 56 -0.85 -7.16 2.56
C ALA A 56 -2.14 -7.96 2.27
N ALA A 57 -3.26 -7.59 2.90
CA ALA A 57 -4.57 -8.23 2.69
C ALA A 57 -5.11 -8.00 1.27
N ILE A 58 -4.94 -6.79 0.73
CA ILE A 58 -5.32 -6.45 -0.65
C ILE A 58 -4.49 -7.28 -1.62
N THR A 59 -3.16 -7.27 -1.49
CA THR A 59 -2.28 -8.05 -2.36
C THR A 59 -2.58 -9.55 -2.27
N THR A 60 -2.80 -10.09 -1.07
CA THR A 60 -3.14 -11.51 -0.87
C THR A 60 -4.48 -11.89 -1.51
N SER A 61 -5.37 -10.91 -1.73
CA SER A 61 -6.63 -11.11 -2.45
C SER A 61 -6.47 -11.10 -3.97
N GLY A 62 -5.24 -10.90 -4.48
CA GLY A 62 -4.96 -10.77 -5.92
C GLY A 62 -5.32 -9.41 -6.50
N ALA A 63 -5.55 -8.41 -5.64
CA ALA A 63 -5.82 -7.04 -6.05
C ALA A 63 -4.52 -6.22 -6.05
N ASP A 64 -4.47 -5.26 -6.97
CA ASP A 64 -3.45 -4.23 -7.05
C ASP A 64 -3.96 -2.91 -6.46
N ILE A 65 -3.06 -2.06 -5.92
CA ILE A 65 -3.39 -0.80 -5.26
C ILE A 65 -2.94 0.36 -6.16
N ALA A 66 -3.89 1.05 -6.76
CA ALA A 66 -3.64 2.22 -7.62
C ALA A 66 -3.42 3.52 -6.84
N SER A 67 -3.89 3.60 -5.58
CA SER A 67 -3.63 4.73 -4.68
C SER A 67 -4.13 4.40 -3.28
N ALA A 68 -3.58 5.06 -2.25
CA ALA A 68 -4.08 4.92 -0.90
C ALA A 68 -4.03 6.24 -0.11
N ARG A 69 -5.14 6.62 0.50
CA ARG A 69 -5.22 7.77 1.40
C ARG A 69 -5.46 7.28 2.81
N VAL A 70 -4.55 7.62 3.72
CA VAL A 70 -4.57 7.20 5.11
C VAL A 70 -4.95 8.41 5.95
N HIS A 71 -5.85 8.27 6.91
CA HIS A 71 -6.13 9.38 7.82
C HIS A 71 -6.38 8.84 9.21
N THR A 72 -5.75 9.45 10.20
CA THR A 72 -6.04 9.17 11.60
C THR A 72 -6.86 10.32 12.16
N THR A 73 -8.04 9.99 12.67
CA THR A 73 -8.93 10.94 13.35
C THR A 73 -8.42 11.25 14.76
N ARG A 74 -8.86 12.38 15.34
CA ARG A 74 -8.42 12.79 16.70
C ARG A 74 -8.83 11.80 17.79
N ASP A 75 -9.90 11.04 17.57
CA ASP A 75 -10.39 9.97 18.44
C ASP A 75 -9.65 8.64 18.24
N GLY A 76 -8.56 8.62 17.47
CA GLY A 76 -7.70 7.44 17.30
C GLY A 76 -8.28 6.39 16.34
N ALA A 77 -9.26 6.75 15.52
CA ALA A 77 -9.75 5.87 14.46
C ALA A 77 -9.01 6.14 13.14
N ALA A 78 -8.59 5.07 12.47
CA ALA A 78 -8.10 5.10 11.10
C ALA A 78 -9.27 5.20 10.11
N PHE A 79 -9.04 5.97 9.06
CA PHE A 79 -9.93 6.24 7.95
C PHE A 79 -9.12 6.12 6.66
N ASP A 80 -9.00 4.88 6.17
CA ASP A 80 -8.13 4.55 5.06
C ASP A 80 -8.98 4.27 3.81
N VAL A 81 -8.58 4.84 2.69
CA VAL A 81 -9.26 4.67 1.40
C VAL A 81 -8.26 4.18 0.37
N PHE A 82 -8.46 2.97 -0.12
CA PHE A 82 -7.67 2.35 -1.17
C PHE A 82 -8.44 2.35 -2.49
N SER A 83 -7.80 2.70 -3.59
CA SER A 83 -8.34 2.44 -4.93
C SER A 83 -7.73 1.14 -5.43
N VAL A 84 -8.53 0.08 -5.55
CA VAL A 84 -8.03 -1.25 -5.93
C VAL A 84 -8.49 -1.67 -7.32
N GLN A 85 -7.62 -2.36 -8.04
CA GLN A 85 -7.83 -2.82 -9.41
C GLN A 85 -7.31 -4.24 -9.62
N THR A 86 -7.65 -4.85 -10.75
CA THR A 86 -6.98 -6.05 -11.24
C THR A 86 -5.72 -5.65 -12.03
N THR A 87 -4.87 -6.63 -12.36
CA THR A 87 -3.67 -6.43 -13.19
C THR A 87 -3.97 -5.85 -14.58
N ASP A 88 -5.21 -5.98 -15.05
CA ASP A 88 -5.66 -5.45 -16.35
C ASP A 88 -6.28 -4.03 -16.21
N HIS A 89 -6.01 -3.34 -15.09
CA HIS A 89 -6.55 -2.02 -14.76
C HIS A 89 -8.08 -1.93 -14.79
N LYS A 90 -8.75 -3.03 -14.38
CA LYS A 90 -10.21 -3.07 -14.22
C LYS A 90 -10.57 -2.98 -12.73
N PRO A 91 -11.75 -2.45 -12.38
CA PRO A 91 -12.16 -2.38 -10.99
C PRO A 91 -12.18 -3.77 -10.35
N PHE A 92 -11.47 -3.94 -9.23
CA PHE A 92 -11.44 -5.23 -8.55
C PHE A 92 -12.84 -5.63 -8.08
N GLY A 93 -13.23 -6.89 -8.32
CA GLY A 93 -14.53 -7.42 -7.94
C GLY A 93 -15.71 -6.99 -8.83
N ALA A 94 -15.50 -6.15 -9.86
CA ALA A 94 -16.55 -5.85 -10.82
C ALA A 94 -16.99 -7.12 -11.56
N GLY A 95 -18.27 -7.48 -11.44
CA GLY A 95 -18.80 -8.74 -11.98
C GLY A 95 -18.40 -10.00 -11.20
N ASN A 96 -17.69 -9.86 -10.07
CA ASN A 96 -17.29 -10.96 -9.19
C ASN A 96 -17.52 -10.60 -7.72
N ALA A 97 -18.81 -10.58 -7.33
CA ALA A 97 -19.23 -10.27 -5.96
C ALA A 97 -18.59 -11.19 -4.89
N PRO A 98 -18.40 -12.51 -5.12
CA PRO A 98 -17.68 -13.36 -4.18
C PRO A 98 -16.25 -12.89 -3.90
N ALA A 99 -15.50 -12.48 -4.93
CA ALA A 99 -14.13 -11.97 -4.76
C ALA A 99 -14.12 -10.66 -3.96
N LEU A 100 -15.05 -9.74 -4.24
CA LEU A 100 -15.17 -8.50 -3.47
C LEU A 100 -15.53 -8.77 -2.00
N GLY A 101 -16.48 -9.68 -1.75
CA GLY A 101 -16.85 -10.09 -0.39
C GLY A 101 -15.69 -10.73 0.37
N ALA A 102 -14.88 -11.56 -0.29
CA ALA A 102 -13.68 -12.16 0.29
C ALA A 102 -12.61 -11.11 0.64
N LEU A 103 -12.42 -10.10 -0.21
CA LEU A 103 -11.53 -8.97 0.07
C LEU A 103 -12.01 -8.19 1.30
N ILE A 104 -13.29 -7.83 1.35
CA ILE A 104 -13.91 -7.12 2.49
C ILE A 104 -13.73 -7.92 3.79
N ALA A 105 -14.00 -9.23 3.77
CA ALA A 105 -13.83 -10.08 4.94
C ALA A 105 -12.36 -10.19 5.39
N ARG A 106 -11.40 -10.21 4.44
CA ARG A 106 -9.97 -10.23 4.75
C ARG A 106 -9.51 -8.90 5.35
N LEU A 107 -10.01 -7.77 4.83
CA LEU A 107 -9.70 -6.44 5.36
C LEU A 107 -10.25 -6.21 6.76
N ASN A 108 -11.46 -6.71 7.06
CA ASN A 108 -12.00 -6.65 8.42
C ASN A 108 -11.11 -7.40 9.42
N ARG A 109 -10.52 -8.54 9.03
CA ARG A 109 -9.54 -9.27 9.85
C ARG A 109 -8.22 -8.50 9.95
N ALA A 110 -7.68 -8.03 8.83
CA ALA A 110 -6.44 -7.26 8.81
C ALA A 110 -6.55 -5.90 9.51
N ALA A 111 -7.76 -5.39 9.77
CA ALA A 111 -7.94 -4.23 10.64
C ALA A 111 -7.60 -4.54 12.11
N LEU A 112 -7.76 -5.79 12.54
CA LEU A 112 -7.54 -6.26 13.91
C LEU A 112 -6.22 -7.00 14.11
N GLU A 113 -5.71 -7.65 13.07
CA GLU A 113 -4.57 -8.57 13.14
C GLU A 113 -3.37 -8.05 12.32
N ASP A 114 -2.14 -8.22 12.81
CA ASP A 114 -0.95 -7.94 12.00
C ASP A 114 -0.82 -8.98 10.90
N LEU A 115 -0.74 -8.51 9.66
CA LEU A 115 -0.55 -9.37 8.50
C LEU A 115 0.80 -9.07 7.85
N ALA A 116 1.66 -10.09 7.81
CA ALA A 116 2.94 -9.99 7.13
C ALA A 116 2.74 -9.78 5.62
N PRO A 117 3.63 -9.01 4.96
CA PRO A 117 3.60 -8.88 3.52
C PRO A 117 3.78 -10.27 2.86
N PRO A 118 3.08 -10.55 1.75
CA PRO A 118 3.28 -11.80 1.03
C PRO A 118 4.72 -11.90 0.52
N ALA A 119 5.24 -13.12 0.43
CA ALA A 119 6.55 -13.36 -0.17
C ALA A 119 6.57 -12.82 -1.62
N PRO A 120 7.69 -12.23 -2.08
CA PRO A 120 7.79 -11.73 -3.44
C PRO A 120 7.48 -12.83 -4.45
N ALA A 121 6.54 -12.57 -5.36
CA ALA A 121 6.26 -13.48 -6.47
C ALA A 121 7.45 -13.51 -7.46
N PRO A 122 7.68 -14.64 -8.15
CA PRO A 122 8.67 -14.69 -9.22
C PRO A 122 8.37 -13.66 -10.31
N LEU A 123 9.41 -12.99 -10.79
CA LEU A 123 9.27 -12.01 -11.87
C LEU A 123 8.91 -12.70 -13.20
N SER A 124 8.12 -12.01 -14.01
CA SER A 124 7.85 -12.45 -15.38
C SER A 124 9.10 -12.34 -16.26
N ARG A 125 9.20 -13.15 -17.32
CA ARG A 125 10.28 -13.03 -18.32
C ARG A 125 10.38 -11.63 -18.93
N ARG A 126 9.24 -10.96 -19.10
CA ARG A 126 9.16 -9.58 -19.61
C ARG A 126 9.79 -8.60 -18.63
N ALA A 127 9.47 -8.73 -17.34
CA ALA A 127 10.03 -7.88 -16.28
C ALA A 127 11.57 -7.97 -16.25
N LEU A 128 12.11 -9.19 -16.37
CA LEU A 128 13.56 -9.44 -16.39
C LEU A 128 14.32 -8.80 -17.55
N ALA A 129 13.64 -8.44 -18.64
CA ALA A 129 14.27 -7.80 -19.78
C ALA A 129 14.61 -6.31 -19.55
N PHE A 130 14.04 -5.69 -18.51
CA PHE A 130 14.30 -4.30 -18.16
C PHE A 130 15.27 -4.21 -16.98
N SER A 131 16.30 -3.37 -17.07
CA SER A 131 17.11 -3.01 -15.89
C SER A 131 16.51 -1.77 -15.22
N ILE A 132 16.21 -1.88 -13.92
CA ILE A 132 15.58 -0.82 -13.14
C ILE A 132 16.45 -0.58 -11.90
N GLU A 133 17.26 0.47 -11.91
CA GLU A 133 18.03 0.85 -10.71
C GLU A 133 17.07 1.45 -9.66
N PRO A 134 16.94 0.85 -8.47
CA PRO A 134 16.07 1.37 -7.42
C PRO A 134 16.71 2.55 -6.69
N TRP A 135 15.90 3.49 -6.23
CA TRP A 135 16.35 4.62 -5.43
C TRP A 135 15.29 5.05 -4.42
N VAL A 136 15.74 5.67 -3.34
CA VAL A 136 14.88 6.25 -2.29
C VAL A 136 15.35 7.66 -1.95
N ARG A 137 14.43 8.62 -1.99
CA ARG A 137 14.64 10.00 -1.57
C ARG A 137 13.76 10.30 -0.36
N ILE A 138 14.32 11.00 0.63
CA ILE A 138 13.59 11.45 1.81
C ILE A 138 13.82 12.95 1.90
N ASP A 139 12.73 13.72 1.91
CA ASP A 139 12.72 15.17 1.83
C ASP A 139 11.90 15.76 2.98
N ASN A 140 12.51 16.69 3.72
CA ASN A 140 11.88 17.39 4.85
C ASN A 140 11.58 18.87 4.52
N GLU A 141 11.79 19.32 3.29
CA GLU A 141 11.59 20.72 2.91
C GLU A 141 10.26 20.92 2.17
N LEU A 142 9.65 19.86 1.64
CA LEU A 142 8.40 19.93 0.89
C LEU A 142 7.17 20.31 1.73
N THR A 143 7.15 19.92 3.01
CA THR A 143 6.05 20.24 3.93
C THR A 143 6.51 20.21 5.38
N PRO A 144 6.15 21.20 6.23
CA PRO A 144 6.64 21.24 7.61
C PRO A 144 6.01 20.17 8.52
N GLN A 145 4.93 19.51 8.10
CA GLN A 145 4.21 18.55 8.93
C GLN A 145 4.65 17.09 8.75
N ALA A 146 5.37 16.77 7.67
CA ALA A 146 5.73 15.39 7.32
C ALA A 146 7.05 15.32 6.55
N SER A 147 7.71 14.17 6.62
CA SER A 147 8.76 13.80 5.67
C SER A 147 8.11 13.22 4.42
N VAL A 148 8.60 13.60 3.25
CA VAL A 148 8.16 13.01 1.98
C VAL A 148 9.18 11.96 1.57
N VAL A 149 8.74 10.71 1.45
CA VAL A 149 9.56 9.59 0.99
C VAL A 149 9.13 9.21 -0.41
N GLU A 150 10.02 9.37 -1.37
CA GLU A 150 9.85 8.87 -2.73
C GLU A 150 10.67 7.60 -2.89
N ALA A 151 10.01 6.52 -3.32
CA ALA A 151 10.64 5.23 -3.54
C ALA A 151 10.33 4.78 -4.96
N SER A 152 11.36 4.57 -5.77
CA SER A 152 11.19 4.02 -7.11
C SER A 152 12.03 2.78 -7.31
N GLY A 153 11.45 1.79 -7.96
CA GLY A 153 12.10 0.53 -8.28
C GLY A 153 11.22 -0.33 -9.14
N ARG A 154 11.59 -1.60 -9.28
CA ARG A 154 10.80 -2.55 -10.06
C ARG A 154 9.47 -2.83 -9.37
N ASP A 155 8.38 -2.65 -10.11
CA ASP A 155 7.05 -2.99 -9.62
C ASP A 155 6.88 -4.52 -9.50
N ARG A 156 6.12 -4.93 -8.49
CA ARG A 156 5.79 -6.33 -8.24
C ARG A 156 4.63 -6.45 -7.23
N PRO A 157 3.85 -7.55 -7.30
CA PRO A 157 2.87 -7.85 -6.27
C PRO A 157 3.47 -7.83 -4.87
N GLY A 158 2.87 -7.03 -3.98
CA GLY A 158 3.27 -6.92 -2.58
C GLY A 158 4.40 -5.93 -2.30
N LEU A 159 4.85 -5.15 -3.30
CA LEU A 159 5.84 -4.10 -3.09
C LEU A 159 5.36 -3.09 -2.04
N LEU A 160 4.16 -2.53 -2.22
CA LEU A 160 3.58 -1.57 -1.28
C LEU A 160 3.47 -2.13 0.13
N ALA A 161 3.01 -3.37 0.29
CA ALA A 161 2.93 -4.02 1.60
C ALA A 161 4.32 -4.16 2.26
N SER A 162 5.34 -4.47 1.46
CA SER A 162 6.72 -4.60 1.93
C SER A 162 7.33 -3.25 2.34
N LEU A 163 7.14 -2.20 1.54
CA LEU A 163 7.58 -0.84 1.87
C LEU A 163 6.85 -0.31 3.12
N SER A 164 5.54 -0.52 3.18
CA SER A 164 4.70 -0.18 4.34
C SER A 164 5.16 -0.85 5.62
N ARG A 165 5.58 -2.12 5.51
CA ARG A 165 6.13 -2.87 6.64
C ARG A 165 7.43 -2.24 7.17
N VAL A 166 8.30 -1.76 6.29
CA VAL A 166 9.52 -1.05 6.70
C VAL A 166 9.20 0.21 7.50
N PHE A 167 8.21 1.00 7.08
CA PHE A 167 7.76 2.16 7.85
C PHE A 167 7.23 1.76 9.23
N ALA A 168 6.35 0.76 9.28
CA ALA A 168 5.79 0.25 10.54
C ALA A 168 6.87 -0.28 11.49
N ASP A 169 7.83 -1.06 10.99
CA ASP A 169 8.95 -1.60 11.78
C ASP A 169 9.95 -0.50 12.22
N ALA A 170 9.92 0.68 11.60
CA ALA A 170 10.75 1.83 11.93
C ALA A 170 10.05 2.88 12.81
N ASP A 171 8.84 2.60 13.31
CA ASP A 171 8.02 3.53 14.09
C ASP A 171 7.74 4.83 13.31
N VAL A 172 7.40 4.65 12.03
CA VAL A 172 7.02 5.70 11.09
C VAL A 172 5.62 5.43 10.58
N SER A 173 4.73 6.41 10.78
CA SER A 173 3.34 6.36 10.32
C SER A 173 3.22 6.96 8.93
N ILE A 174 2.39 6.35 8.08
CA ILE A 174 2.05 6.87 6.75
C ILE A 174 0.79 7.70 6.88
N ALA A 175 0.86 8.98 6.52
CA ALA A 175 -0.29 9.89 6.48
C ALA A 175 -0.93 9.97 5.09
N SER A 176 -0.22 9.60 4.02
CA SER A 176 -0.78 9.51 2.67
C SER A 176 0.19 8.75 1.76
N ALA A 177 -0.32 8.02 0.77
CA ALA A 177 0.49 7.28 -0.19
C ALA A 177 -0.06 7.40 -1.62
N HIS A 178 0.71 8.03 -2.50
CA HIS A 178 0.42 8.06 -3.94
C HIS A 178 1.25 6.97 -4.60
N ILE A 179 0.58 6.06 -5.29
CA ILE A 179 1.18 4.85 -5.86
C ILE A 179 1.03 4.96 -7.37
N ASP A 180 2.15 5.04 -8.06
CA ASP A 180 2.16 5.17 -9.52
C ASP A 180 3.01 4.05 -10.11
N THR A 181 2.51 3.45 -11.19
CA THR A 181 3.23 2.40 -11.93
C THR A 181 3.34 2.77 -13.39
N TYR A 182 4.57 2.78 -13.91
CA TYR A 182 4.91 3.04 -15.30
C TYR A 182 5.60 1.81 -15.89
N GLY A 183 4.80 0.97 -16.57
CA GLY A 183 5.30 -0.30 -17.12
C GLY A 183 5.73 -1.24 -16.01
N GLU A 184 7.03 -1.52 -15.90
CA GLU A 184 7.61 -2.42 -14.89
C GLU A 184 8.20 -1.64 -13.69
N ARG A 185 7.98 -0.32 -13.62
CA ARG A 185 8.54 0.57 -12.60
C ARG A 185 7.45 1.14 -11.70
N ALA A 186 7.58 0.91 -10.40
CA ALA A 186 6.83 1.62 -9.38
C ALA A 186 7.53 2.95 -9.02
N SER A 187 6.74 3.95 -8.72
CA SER A 187 7.16 5.27 -8.26
C SER A 187 6.19 5.74 -7.19
N ASP A 188 6.48 5.40 -5.94
CA ASP A 188 5.59 5.62 -4.82
C ASP A 188 6.03 6.84 -4.01
N VAL A 189 5.07 7.67 -3.60
CA VAL A 189 5.30 8.85 -2.76
C VAL A 189 4.51 8.71 -1.47
N PHE A 190 5.23 8.69 -0.34
CA PHE A 190 4.67 8.57 1.00
C PHE A 190 4.88 9.85 1.78
N TYR A 191 3.82 10.36 2.38
CA TYR A 191 3.90 11.40 3.40
C TYR A 191 3.92 10.71 4.74
N VAL A 192 5.03 10.83 5.48
CA VAL A 192 5.26 10.05 6.70
C VAL A 192 5.66 10.94 7.87
N SER A 193 5.37 10.46 9.08
CA SER A 193 5.77 11.12 10.32
C SER A 193 6.29 10.12 11.35
N GLU A 194 7.11 10.60 12.28
CA GLU A 194 7.51 9.81 13.44
C GLU A 194 6.33 9.59 14.41
N GLU A 195 6.48 8.64 15.33
CA GLU A 195 5.56 8.48 16.45
C GLU A 195 5.45 9.78 17.26
N GLY A 196 4.22 10.25 17.51
CA GLY A 196 3.96 11.56 18.12
C GLY A 196 3.87 12.72 17.11
N GLY A 197 4.16 12.47 15.83
CA GLY A 197 4.04 13.44 14.74
C GLY A 197 5.36 14.12 14.37
N GLY A 198 5.33 14.87 13.27
CA GLY A 198 6.50 15.60 12.77
C GLY A 198 7.42 14.78 11.87
N GLN A 199 8.44 15.45 11.35
CA GLN A 199 9.36 14.90 10.36
C GLN A 199 10.41 13.98 10.98
N ILE A 200 10.96 13.09 10.16
CA ILE A 200 12.13 12.28 10.51
C ILE A 200 13.35 13.20 10.52
N ALA A 201 13.72 13.73 11.70
CA ALA A 201 14.72 14.78 11.81
C ALA A 201 16.16 14.26 11.87
N SER A 202 16.38 13.08 12.47
CA SER A 202 17.73 12.54 12.66
C SER A 202 18.33 12.04 11.34
N PRO A 203 19.53 12.52 10.94
CA PRO A 203 20.23 12.01 9.76
C PRO A 203 20.48 10.50 9.82
N GLN A 204 20.73 9.95 11.01
CA GLN A 204 20.92 8.52 11.24
C GLN A 204 19.62 7.75 10.99
N ARG A 205 18.48 8.26 11.44
CA ARG A 205 17.16 7.66 11.16
C ARG A 205 16.83 7.70 9.68
N ILE A 206 17.05 8.83 9.00
CA ILE A 206 16.87 8.97 7.55
C ILE A 206 17.73 7.93 6.82
N ALA A 207 19.03 7.85 7.12
CA ALA A 207 19.94 6.90 6.49
C ALA A 207 19.51 5.44 6.73
N GLY A 208 19.12 5.11 7.96
CA GLY A 208 18.66 3.76 8.31
C GLY A 208 17.35 3.38 7.61
N LEU A 209 16.38 4.29 7.55
CA LEU A 209 15.11 4.06 6.85
C LEU A 209 15.34 3.90 5.35
N ARG A 210 16.14 4.79 4.75
CA ARG A 210 16.52 4.72 3.32
C ARG A 210 17.12 3.36 2.97
N ALA A 211 18.13 2.90 3.74
CA ALA A 211 18.80 1.64 3.48
C ALA A 211 17.85 0.42 3.55
N LYS A 212 16.90 0.42 4.50
CA LYS A 212 15.89 -0.63 4.62
C LYS A 212 14.93 -0.64 3.42
N LEU A 213 14.47 0.53 2.98
CA LEU A 213 13.60 0.67 1.81
C LEU A 213 14.31 0.24 0.52
N GLU A 214 15.57 0.66 0.33
CA GLU A 214 16.40 0.23 -0.81
C GLU A 214 16.62 -1.29 -0.82
N THR A 215 16.80 -1.91 0.34
CA THR A 215 16.89 -3.37 0.48
C THR A 215 15.63 -4.05 -0.02
N VAL A 216 14.45 -3.54 0.35
CA VAL A 216 13.17 -4.06 -0.15
C VAL A 216 13.08 -3.90 -1.66
N LEU A 217 13.41 -2.73 -2.21
CA LEU A 217 13.36 -2.50 -3.66
C LEU A 217 14.26 -3.48 -4.43
N ARG A 218 15.50 -3.70 -3.95
CA ARG A 218 16.49 -4.59 -4.56
C ARG A 218 16.18 -6.10 -4.43
N ALA A 219 15.32 -6.50 -3.50
CA ALA A 219 15.02 -7.91 -3.26
C ALA A 219 14.46 -8.65 -4.50
N ALA A 220 13.80 -7.95 -5.42
CA ALA A 220 13.31 -8.51 -6.68
C ALA A 220 14.44 -8.94 -7.62
N ASP A 221 15.50 -8.13 -7.73
CA ASP A 221 16.59 -8.39 -8.66
C ASP A 221 17.51 -9.51 -8.13
N ALA A 222 17.62 -9.67 -6.81
CA ALA A 222 18.33 -10.79 -6.20
C ALA A 222 17.61 -12.14 -6.40
N GLY A 223 16.27 -12.15 -6.37
CA GLY A 223 15.47 -13.34 -6.68
C GLY A 223 15.60 -13.76 -8.15
N ALA A 224 15.68 -12.79 -9.06
CA ALA A 224 15.92 -13.02 -10.48
C ALA A 224 17.29 -13.65 -10.78
N ALA A 225 18.34 -13.18 -10.09
CA ALA A 225 19.70 -13.68 -10.26
C ALA A 225 19.83 -15.15 -9.82
N LYS A 226 19.28 -15.51 -8.64
CA LYS A 226 19.32 -16.89 -8.12
C LYS A 226 18.57 -17.90 -9.00
N GLN A 227 17.43 -17.51 -9.55
CA GLN A 227 16.63 -18.39 -10.44
C GLN A 227 17.33 -18.67 -11.78
N THR A 228 18.13 -17.73 -12.28
CA THR A 228 18.94 -17.93 -13.50
C THR A 228 20.05 -18.96 -13.25
N THR A 229 20.67 -18.93 -12.07
CA THR A 229 21.76 -19.85 -11.69
C THR A 229 21.25 -21.27 -11.41
N GLU A 230 20.12 -21.43 -10.73
CA GLU A 230 19.54 -22.75 -10.43
C GLU A 230 19.05 -23.47 -11.68
N ARG A 231 18.37 -22.77 -12.61
CA ARG A 231 17.90 -23.38 -13.87
C ARG A 231 19.03 -23.87 -14.77
N ALA A 232 20.17 -23.18 -14.77
CA ALA A 232 21.36 -23.62 -15.49
C ALA A 232 22.00 -24.89 -14.89
N SER A 233 21.75 -25.16 -13.60
CA SER A 233 22.27 -26.34 -12.90
C SER A 233 21.42 -27.60 -13.06
N THR A 234 20.09 -27.46 -13.18
CA THR A 234 19.15 -28.58 -13.42
C THR A 234 19.05 -29.02 -14.89
N ALA A 235 19.75 -28.36 -15.81
CA ALA A 235 19.78 -28.69 -17.24
C ALA A 235 21.04 -29.47 -17.66
N ARG A 236 21.77 -30.07 -16.71
CA ARG A 236 22.94 -30.92 -16.95
C ARG A 236 22.67 -32.36 -16.53
#